data_AF-A0A3M6QCE4-F1
#
_entry.id   AF-A0A3M6QCE4-F1
#
_cell.length_a   1.000
_cell.length_b   1.000
_cell.length_c   1.000
_cell.angle_alpha   90.00
_cell.angle_beta   90.00
_cell.angle_gamma   90.00
#
_symmetry.space_group_name_H-M   'P 1'
#
loop_
_entity.id
_entity.type
_entity.pdbx_description
1 polymer ?
#
loop_
_entity_poly.entity_id
_entity_poly.type
_entity_poly.pdbx_seq_one_letter_code
_entity_poly.pdbx_strand_id
1 'polypeptide(L)'
;MSLDEIRAMLSAQGAPQVDRKLLLAKADEIDATIKRLKAMSECLRHTAVCPAPSHAQCPTFQRLLKAATAARLRCSRQTPGANKAAPTSSQGHAGSG
;
A
#
# COMPACT_ATOMS: atom_id res chain seq x y z
N MET A 1 3.06 -12.29 -9.76
CA MET A 1 2.50 -12.68 -11.06
C MET A 1 3.10 -14.01 -11.45
N SER A 2 2.56 -15.08 -10.87
CA SER A 2 2.85 -16.47 -11.26
C SER A 2 1.91 -16.90 -12.39
N LEU A 3 2.26 -17.99 -13.06
CA LEU A 3 1.40 -18.59 -14.09
C LEU A 3 0.09 -19.13 -13.50
N ASP A 4 0.09 -19.50 -12.23
CA ASP A 4 -1.11 -19.96 -11.51
C ASP A 4 -2.09 -18.81 -11.23
N GLU A 5 -1.58 -17.61 -10.91
CA GLU A 5 -2.39 -16.39 -10.78
C GLU A 5 -3.05 -16.02 -12.10
N ILE A 6 -2.31 -16.11 -13.21
CA ILE A 6 -2.82 -15.83 -14.56
C ILE A 6 -3.88 -16.87 -14.97
N ARG A 7 -3.66 -18.15 -14.65
CA ARG A 7 -4.63 -19.23 -14.90
C ARG A 7 -5.91 -19.05 -14.10
N ALA A 8 -5.84 -18.59 -12.85
CA ALA A 8 -7.01 -18.31 -12.04
C ALA A 8 -7.89 -17.17 -12.61
N MET A 9 -7.29 -16.23 -13.35
CA MET A 9 -8.00 -15.16 -14.04
C MET A 9 -8.63 -15.60 -15.38
N LEU A 10 -8.20 -16.75 -15.90
CA LEU A 10 -8.59 -17.31 -17.20
C LEU A 10 -9.29 -18.67 -16.97
N SER A 11 -10.61 -18.65 -16.78
CA SER A 11 -11.42 -19.85 -16.49
C SER A 11 -11.17 -21.01 -17.47
N ALA A 12 -11.17 -22.24 -16.96
CA ALA A 12 -10.82 -23.45 -17.68
C ALA A 12 -11.99 -24.12 -18.45
N GLN A 13 -13.17 -23.49 -18.55
CA GLN A 13 -14.41 -24.16 -19.01
C GLN A 13 -15.20 -23.41 -20.10
N GLY A 14 -14.54 -22.67 -20.99
CA GLY A 14 -15.14 -22.34 -22.30
C GLY A 14 -16.08 -21.13 -22.38
N ALA A 15 -16.31 -20.41 -21.28
CA ALA A 15 -16.77 -19.02 -21.35
C ALA A 15 -15.86 -18.16 -20.46
N PRO A 16 -15.21 -17.10 -20.99
CA PRO A 16 -14.32 -16.26 -20.19
C PRO A 16 -15.15 -15.40 -19.24
N GLN A 17 -15.51 -15.96 -18.08
CA GLN A 17 -15.86 -15.19 -16.89
C GLN A 17 -14.57 -14.58 -16.34
N VAL A 18 -13.98 -13.69 -17.14
CA VAL A 18 -12.84 -12.89 -16.75
C VAL A 18 -13.31 -11.98 -15.63
N ASP A 19 -12.77 -12.18 -14.43
CA ASP A 19 -13.02 -11.28 -13.33
C ASP A 19 -12.30 -9.95 -13.61
N ARG A 20 -13.05 -9.03 -14.24
CA ARG A 20 -12.57 -7.68 -14.58
C ARG A 20 -12.15 -6.90 -13.34
N LYS A 21 -12.76 -7.16 -12.18
CA LYS A 21 -12.38 -6.47 -10.94
C LYS A 21 -11.02 -6.96 -10.46
N LEU A 22 -10.78 -8.28 -10.52
CA LEU A 22 -9.47 -8.84 -10.19
C LEU A 22 -8.37 -8.34 -11.13
N LEU A 23 -8.65 -8.27 -12.44
CA LEU A 23 -7.73 -7.67 -13.42
C LEU A 23 -7.41 -6.21 -13.11
N LEU A 24 -8.42 -5.39 -12.83
CA LEU A 24 -8.23 -3.97 -12.49
C LEU A 24 -7.41 -3.82 -11.20
N ALA A 25 -7.71 -4.60 -10.16
CA ALA A 25 -6.93 -4.57 -8.92
C ALA A 25 -5.45 -4.95 -9.17
N LYS A 26 -5.18 -5.94 -10.03
CA LYS A 26 -3.81 -6.29 -10.41
C LYS A 26 -3.13 -5.22 -11.26
N ALA A 27 -3.86 -4.56 -12.15
CA ALA A 27 -3.34 -3.41 -12.89
C ALA A 27 -2.97 -2.26 -11.93
N ASP A 28 -3.81 -1.96 -10.93
CA ASP A 28 -3.54 -0.94 -9.92
C ASP A 28 -2.27 -1.25 -9.09
N GLU A 29 -2.07 -2.51 -8.72
CA GLU A 29 -0.84 -2.97 -8.05
C GLU A 29 0.41 -2.77 -8.92
N ILE A 30 0.30 -3.10 -10.21
CA ILE A 30 1.39 -2.91 -11.18
C ILE A 30 1.67 -1.42 -11.36
N ASP A 31 0.65 -0.58 -11.50
CA ASP A 31 0.79 0.86 -11.66
C ASP A 31 1.41 1.53 -10.43
N ALA A 32 1.05 1.08 -9.23
CA ALA A 32 1.70 1.52 -8.00
C ALA A 32 3.20 1.18 -7.99
N THR A 33 3.55 -0.01 -8.49
CA THR A 33 4.95 -0.46 -8.62
C THR A 33 5.70 0.36 -9.68
N ILE A 34 5.09 0.56 -10.85
CA ILE A 34 5.66 1.38 -11.93
C ILE A 34 5.93 2.80 -11.45
N LYS A 35 5.00 3.42 -10.71
CA LYS A 35 5.19 4.77 -10.14
C LYS A 35 6.43 4.82 -9.25
N ARG A 36 6.63 3.83 -8.38
CA ARG A 36 7.83 3.73 -7.54
C ARG A 36 9.11 3.58 -8.39
N LEU A 37 9.10 2.66 -9.35
CA LEU A 37 10.28 2.41 -10.20
C LEU A 37 10.64 3.61 -11.08
N LYS A 38 9.65 4.33 -11.61
CA LYS A 38 9.86 5.59 -12.35
C LYS A 38 10.54 6.64 -11.48
N ALA A 39 10.04 6.87 -10.27
CA ALA A 39 10.65 7.82 -9.34
C ALA A 39 12.11 7.44 -9.01
N MET A 40 12.40 6.14 -8.84
CA MET A 40 13.77 5.66 -8.64
C MET A 40 14.66 5.91 -9.87
N SER A 41 14.14 5.63 -11.07
CA SER A 41 14.86 5.88 -12.33
C SER A 41 15.20 7.36 -12.52
N GLU A 42 14.24 8.25 -12.25
CA GLU A 42 14.42 9.70 -12.31
C GLU A 42 15.47 10.18 -11.30
N CYS A 43 15.47 9.62 -10.09
CA CYS A 43 16.50 9.92 -9.09
C CYS A 43 17.90 9.50 -9.58
N LEU A 44 18.04 8.29 -10.14
CA LEU A 44 19.32 7.81 -10.66
C LEU A 44 19.83 8.68 -11.82
N ARG A 45 18.94 9.05 -12.74
CA ARG A 45 19.26 9.97 -13.84
C ARG A 45 19.70 11.34 -13.32
N HIS A 46 19.01 11.87 -12.31
CA HIS A 46 19.36 13.13 -11.69
C HIS A 46 20.75 13.07 -11.03
N THR A 47 21.04 12.02 -10.26
CA THR A 47 22.34 11.82 -9.60
C THR A 47 23.48 11.81 -10.61
N ALA A 48 23.30 11.19 -11.77
CA ALA A 48 24.35 11.10 -12.80
C ALA A 48 24.77 12.46 -13.39
N VAL A 49 23.90 13.47 -13.35
CA VAL A 49 24.17 14.81 -13.92
C VAL A 49 24.05 15.93 -12.89
N CYS A 50 23.96 15.58 -11.60
CA CYS A 50 23.68 16.53 -10.55
C CYS A 50 24.83 17.54 -10.44
N PRO A 51 24.59 18.85 -10.64
CA PRO A 51 25.65 19.85 -10.59
C PRO A 51 26.04 20.25 -9.17
N ALA A 52 25.34 19.72 -8.15
CA ALA A 52 25.60 20.09 -6.77
C ALA A 52 27.00 19.63 -6.34
N PRO A 53 27.78 20.46 -5.61
CA PRO A 53 29.11 20.10 -5.14
C PRO A 53 29.09 18.89 -4.18
N SER A 54 27.94 18.66 -3.54
CA SER A 54 27.66 17.49 -2.71
C SER A 54 26.17 17.14 -2.75
N HIS A 55 25.82 15.87 -2.50
CA HIS A 55 24.42 15.43 -2.44
C HIS A 55 23.63 16.12 -1.32
N ALA A 56 24.27 16.50 -0.21
CA ALA A 56 23.63 17.26 0.87
C ALA A 56 23.15 18.65 0.42
N GLN A 57 23.79 19.22 -0.60
CA GLN A 57 23.42 20.51 -1.21
C GLN A 57 22.43 20.38 -2.37
N CYS A 58 22.09 19.14 -2.79
CA CYS A 58 21.10 18.94 -3.86
C CYS A 58 19.68 19.29 -3.36
N PRO A 59 18.99 20.28 -3.97
CA PRO A 59 17.64 20.69 -3.53
C PRO A 59 16.58 19.59 -3.71
N THR A 60 16.75 18.73 -4.70
CA THR A 60 15.88 17.57 -4.92
C THR A 60 16.04 16.55 -3.80
N PHE A 61 17.29 16.26 -3.41
CA PHE A 61 17.60 15.35 -2.31
C PHE A 61 17.09 15.89 -0.97
N GLN A 62 17.27 17.18 -0.69
CA GLN A 62 16.73 17.82 0.52
C GLN A 62 15.20 17.72 0.62
N ARG A 63 14.48 17.93 -0.50
CA ARG A 63 13.01 17.77 -0.54
C ARG A 63 12.59 16.32 -0.26
N LEU A 64 13.29 15.36 -0.85
CA LEU A 64 13.02 13.94 -0.62
C LEU A 64 13.23 13.54 0.85
N LEU A 65 14.32 14.00 1.47
CA LEU A 65 14.57 13.78 2.89
C LEU A 65 13.45 14.36 3.78
N LYS A 66 13.02 15.60 3.51
CA LYS A 66 11.90 16.24 4.23
C LYS A 66 10.60 15.45 4.10
N ALA A 67 10.31 14.92 2.90
CA ALA A 67 9.12 14.11 2.67
C ALA A 67 9.17 12.77 3.44
N ALA A 68 10.34 12.12 3.47
CA ALA A 68 10.56 10.86 4.16
C ALA A 68 10.45 11.00 5.69
N THR A 69 11.00 12.08 6.27
CA THR A 69 10.86 12.36 7.71
C THR A 69 9.41 12.68 8.07
N ALA A 70 8.71 13.47 7.24
CA ALA A 70 7.30 13.78 7.45
C ALA A 70 6.40 12.52 7.36
N ALA A 71 6.70 11.58 6.46
CA ALA A 71 5.96 10.31 6.36
C ALA A 71 6.10 9.45 7.62
N ARG A 72 7.30 9.36 8.20
CA ARG A 72 7.53 8.64 9.47
C ARG A 72 6.73 9.25 10.62
N LEU A 73 6.68 10.58 10.72
CA LEU A 73 5.89 11.27 11.75
C LEU A 73 4.39 11.04 11.60
N ARG A 74 3.87 10.93 10.37
CA ARG A 74 2.45 10.62 10.12
C ARG A 74 2.08 9.17 10.45
N CYS A 75 3.01 8.24 10.25
CA CYS A 75 2.81 6.83 10.64
C CYS A 75 2.89 6.66 12.17
N SER A 76 3.79 7.38 12.84
CA SER A 76 3.94 7.33 14.31
C SER A 76 2.76 7.91 15.09
N ARG A 77 1.91 8.72 14.46
CA ARG A 77 0.69 9.29 15.08
C ARG A 77 -0.52 8.37 15.02
N GLN A 78 -0.42 7.21 14.36
CA GLN A 78 -1.51 6.25 14.22
C GLN A 78 -1.31 5.08 15.19
N THR A 79 -1.47 5.34 16.49
CA THR A 79 -1.83 4.30 17.47
C THR A 79 -3.29 4.51 17.86
N PRO A 80 -4.24 3.70 17.35
CA PRO A 80 -5.59 3.68 17.90
C PRO A 80 -5.55 2.94 19.23
N GLY A 81 -5.76 3.65 20.33
CA GLY A 81 -6.04 3.05 21.63
C GLY A 81 -7.33 2.24 21.55
N ALA A 82 -7.21 0.92 21.47
CA ALA A 82 -8.31 0.00 21.64
C ALA A 82 -8.57 -0.22 23.13
N ASN A 83 -9.58 0.45 23.69
CA ASN A 83 -10.40 -0.19 24.72
C ASN A 83 -11.77 0.49 24.86
N LYS A 84 -12.80 -0.14 24.29
CA LYS A 84 -14.19 -0.05 24.75
C LYS A 84 -14.78 -1.45 24.66
N ALA A 85 -14.72 -2.19 25.76
CA ALA A 85 -15.59 -3.35 25.98
C ALA A 85 -16.98 -2.83 26.41
N ALA A 86 -18.01 -3.29 25.71
CA ALA A 86 -19.42 -2.96 25.91
C ALA A 86 -20.04 -3.79 27.07
N PRO A 87 -21.20 -3.39 27.62
CA PRO A 87 -21.79 -4.00 28.81
C PRO A 87 -22.45 -5.35 28.50
N THR A 88 -22.29 -6.33 29.40
CA THR A 88 -22.90 -7.66 29.29
C THR A 88 -24.34 -7.65 29.82
N SER A 89 -25.28 -8.01 28.96
CA SER A 89 -26.71 -8.11 29.25
C SER A 89 -27.08 -9.34 30.10
N SER A 90 -27.90 -9.07 31.13
CA SER A 90 -29.06 -9.85 31.63
C SER A 90 -29.00 -11.38 31.68
N GLN A 91 -28.87 -11.91 32.90
CA GLN A 91 -29.19 -13.29 33.26
C GLN A 91 -30.63 -13.34 33.82
N GLY A 92 -31.52 -14.06 33.14
CA GLY A 92 -32.89 -14.35 33.59
C GLY A 92 -32.89 -15.37 34.73
N HIS A 93 -33.72 -15.10 35.75
CA HIS A 93 -33.90 -15.94 36.93
C HIS A 93 -35.03 -16.98 36.72
N ALA A 94 -34.88 -18.10 37.41
CA ALA A 94 -35.58 -19.37 37.25
C ALA A 94 -37.08 -19.37 37.60
N GLY A 95 -37.84 -20.25 36.94
CA GLY A 95 -39.18 -20.65 37.34
C GLY A 95 -39.45 -22.11 36.94
N SER A 96 -39.65 -22.98 37.93
CA SER A 96 -40.38 -24.25 37.83
C SER A 96 -40.73 -24.68 39.25
N GLY A 97 -42.01 -24.55 39.57
CA GLY A 97 -42.69 -25.33 40.61
C GLY A 97 -43.60 -26.35 39.94
#